data_AF-A0A061SC87-F1
#
_entry.id   AF-A0A061SC87-F1
#
_cell.length_a   1.000
_cell.length_b   1.000
_cell.length_c   1.000
_cell.angle_alpha   90.00
_cell.angle_beta   90.00
_cell.angle_gamma   90.00
#
_symmetry.space_group_name_H-M   'P 1'
#
loop_
_entity.id
_entity.type
_entity.pdbx_description
1 polymer ?
#
loop_
_entity_poly.entity_id
_entity_poly.type
_entity_poly.pdbx_seq_one_letter_code
_entity_poly.pdbx_strand_id
1 'polypeptide(L)'
;MLARTATDYDEKGHRADPVKNKKEIIYRGAQYLVHAKADPSGTQWHSAGKPVLDLPSPNAAGDVVRLRDGRLLVVYNHSRERKALGRSTLLVSMSSDGGSTWRVVLQLEDGPPNDITQEYSYPAIIQALDGMVHVTYTFRRQNIRHVVLDPTKLQPLKGKKFGKDYSGVKGHYSFSSAPHGKP
;
A
#
# COMPACT_ATOMS: atom_id res chain seq x y z
N MET A 1 -4.79 -10.15 -10.57
CA MET A 1 -5.30 -8.76 -10.50
C MET A 1 -5.55 -8.52 -9.01
N LEU A 2 -4.76 -7.68 -8.34
CA LEU A 2 -5.12 -7.27 -6.98
C LEU A 2 -5.85 -5.94 -7.16
N ALA A 3 -7.16 -5.97 -6.96
CA ALA A 3 -8.02 -4.81 -6.91
C ALA A 3 -8.69 -4.89 -5.55
N ARG A 4 -8.28 -4.03 -4.62
CA ARG A 4 -8.98 -3.92 -3.33
C ARG A 4 -9.87 -2.72 -3.39
N THR A 5 -11.10 -2.88 -2.94
CA THR A 5 -11.98 -1.76 -2.76
C THR A 5 -11.49 -0.96 -1.55
N ALA A 6 -11.27 0.35 -1.70
CA ALA A 6 -10.95 1.26 -0.60
C ALA A 6 -12.20 1.54 0.26
N THR A 7 -12.89 0.47 0.66
CA THR A 7 -14.24 0.49 1.28
C THR A 7 -14.26 -0.35 2.56
N ASP A 8 -13.14 -0.45 3.29
CA ASP A 8 -13.17 -1.11 4.60
C ASP A 8 -13.96 -0.27 5.60
N TYR A 9 -13.85 1.07 5.51
CA TYR A 9 -14.60 2.03 6.32
C TYR A 9 -15.21 3.14 5.44
N ASP A 10 -16.32 3.73 5.87
CA ASP A 10 -16.97 4.87 5.20
C ASP A 10 -16.35 6.22 5.64
N GLU A 11 -16.83 7.34 5.09
CA GLU A 11 -16.36 8.69 5.46
C GLU A 11 -16.66 9.07 6.93
N LYS A 12 -17.49 8.29 7.62
CA LYS A 12 -17.84 8.45 9.04
C LYS A 12 -17.08 7.47 9.93
N GLY A 13 -16.18 6.65 9.38
CA GLY A 13 -15.36 5.69 10.10
C GLY A 13 -16.07 4.40 10.50
N HIS A 14 -17.29 4.16 10.04
CA HIS A 14 -17.98 2.89 10.24
C HIS A 14 -17.49 1.86 9.22
N ARG A 15 -17.53 0.57 9.58
CA ARG A 15 -17.25 -0.49 8.61
C ARG A 15 -18.21 -0.34 7.44
N ALA A 16 -17.66 -0.13 6.26
CA ALA A 16 -18.47 0.21 5.09
C ALA A 16 -19.28 -1.02 4.65
N ASP A 17 -20.56 -0.79 4.36
CA ASP A 17 -21.41 -1.81 3.75
C ASP A 17 -20.91 -2.02 2.30
N PRO A 18 -20.41 -3.22 1.96
CA PRO A 18 -19.84 -3.51 0.64
C PRO A 18 -20.87 -3.42 -0.50
N VAL A 19 -22.16 -3.33 -0.17
CA VAL A 19 -23.27 -3.20 -1.14
C VAL A 19 -23.70 -1.74 -1.32
N LYS A 20 -23.64 -0.91 -0.27
CA LYS A 20 -24.24 0.45 -0.30
C LYS A 20 -23.28 1.59 -0.58
N ASN A 21 -21.97 1.40 -0.41
CA ASN A 21 -21.00 2.47 -0.59
C ASN A 21 -20.44 2.54 -2.02
N LYS A 22 -20.07 3.76 -2.44
CA LYS A 22 -19.32 4.03 -3.67
C LYS A 22 -18.08 3.12 -3.67
N LYS A 23 -18.04 2.14 -4.58
CA LYS A 23 -16.92 1.20 -4.67
C LYS A 23 -15.80 1.87 -5.44
N GLU A 24 -14.65 2.03 -4.82
CA GLU A 24 -13.46 2.56 -5.49
C GLU A 24 -12.35 1.51 -5.43
N ILE A 25 -11.66 1.26 -6.54
CA ILE A 25 -10.51 0.35 -6.60
C ILE A 25 -9.27 1.10 -7.03
N ILE A 26 -8.13 0.75 -6.43
CA ILE A 26 -6.83 1.04 -6.99
C ILE A 26 -6.26 -0.27 -7.53
N TYR A 27 -5.78 -0.27 -8.77
CA TYR A 27 -5.24 -1.46 -9.44
C TYR A 27 -3.94 -1.15 -10.17
N ARG A 28 -3.18 -2.22 -10.47
CA ARG A 28 -1.88 -2.10 -11.14
C ARG A 28 -2.03 -1.64 -12.60
N GLY A 29 -1.23 -0.67 -13.01
CA GLY A 29 -0.91 -0.36 -14.39
C GLY A 29 0.55 -0.68 -14.72
N ALA A 30 0.95 -0.51 -15.99
CA ALA A 30 2.30 -0.87 -16.46
C ALA A 30 3.42 0.01 -15.85
N GLN A 31 3.11 1.26 -15.51
CA GLN A 31 4.05 2.24 -14.97
C GLN A 31 3.50 3.05 -13.78
N TYR A 32 2.20 2.92 -13.49
CA TYR A 32 1.48 3.70 -12.50
C TYR A 32 0.36 2.86 -11.88
N LEU A 33 -0.09 3.21 -10.68
CA LEU A 33 -1.38 2.74 -10.18
C LEU A 33 -2.54 3.50 -10.85
N VAL A 34 -3.67 2.81 -11.02
CA VAL A 34 -4.88 3.35 -11.65
C VAL A 34 -6.03 3.29 -10.67
N HIS A 35 -6.86 4.32 -10.66
CA HIS A 35 -8.05 4.42 -9.82
C HIS A 35 -9.30 4.26 -10.69
N ALA A 36 -10.25 3.46 -10.23
CA ALA A 36 -11.57 3.35 -10.85
C ALA A 36 -12.65 3.44 -9.79
N LYS A 37 -13.80 3.98 -10.19
CA LYS A 37 -15.00 4.12 -9.36
C LYS A 37 -16.13 3.35 -10.00
N ALA A 38 -16.85 2.59 -9.20
CA ALA A 38 -18.06 1.95 -9.64
C ALA A 38 -19.23 2.94 -9.66
N ASP A 39 -20.19 2.67 -10.53
CA ASP A 39 -21.50 3.27 -10.46
C ASP A 39 -22.22 2.88 -9.13
N PRO A 40 -23.33 3.55 -8.76
CA PRO A 40 -24.04 3.24 -7.52
C PRO A 40 -24.52 1.79 -7.42
N SER A 41 -24.76 1.11 -8.54
CA SER A 41 -25.15 -0.31 -8.55
C SER A 41 -23.97 -1.26 -8.32
N GLY A 42 -22.73 -0.78 -8.49
CA GLY A 42 -21.52 -1.58 -8.41
C GLY A 42 -21.33 -2.53 -9.60
N THR A 43 -22.09 -2.38 -10.69
CA THR A 43 -22.08 -3.25 -11.87
C THR A 43 -21.22 -2.67 -13.00
N GLN A 44 -21.02 -1.36 -13.04
CA GLN A 44 -20.18 -0.69 -14.01
C GLN A 44 -19.03 0.03 -13.32
N TRP A 45 -17.85 -0.03 -13.92
CA TRP A 45 -16.64 0.62 -13.41
C TRP A 45 -16.16 1.66 -14.43
N HIS A 46 -15.94 2.87 -13.94
CA HIS A 46 -15.41 3.97 -14.73
C HIS A 46 -14.01 4.28 -14.25
N SER A 47 -13.07 4.43 -15.18
CA SER A 47 -11.76 4.99 -14.85
C SER A 47 -11.98 6.35 -14.17
N ALA A 48 -11.39 6.56 -13.00
CA ALA A 48 -11.51 7.81 -12.26
C ALA A 48 -10.75 8.97 -12.94
N GLY A 49 -10.07 8.69 -14.06
CA GLY A 49 -9.32 9.66 -14.85
C GLY A 49 -7.91 9.17 -15.17
N LYS A 50 -7.00 10.13 -15.40
CA LYS A 50 -5.59 9.91 -15.73
C LYS A 50 -4.91 9.00 -14.68
N PRO A 51 -3.81 8.29 -15.03
CA PRO A 51 -3.02 7.54 -14.05
C PRO A 51 -2.70 8.40 -12.83
N VAL A 52 -2.59 7.80 -11.65
CA VAL A 52 -2.11 8.52 -10.46
C VAL A 52 -0.61 8.71 -10.64
N LEU A 53 -0.22 9.78 -11.36
CA LEU A 53 1.16 9.98 -11.85
C LEU A 53 2.20 10.03 -10.72
N ASP A 54 1.78 10.40 -9.51
CA ASP A 54 2.59 10.48 -8.30
C ASP A 54 2.84 9.10 -7.64
N LEU A 55 2.22 8.03 -8.14
CA LEU A 55 2.39 6.65 -7.68
C LEU A 55 2.98 5.78 -8.81
N PRO A 56 4.31 5.87 -9.07
CA PRO A 56 4.96 4.99 -10.04
C PRO A 56 4.80 3.54 -9.61
N SER A 57 4.63 2.63 -10.57
CA SER A 57 4.50 1.20 -10.31
C SER A 57 5.26 0.37 -11.34
N PRO A 58 6.04 -0.64 -10.91
CA PRO A 58 6.82 -1.51 -11.79
C PRO A 58 5.99 -2.64 -12.41
N ASN A 59 4.67 -2.46 -12.54
CA ASN A 59 3.69 -3.54 -12.73
C ASN A 59 3.69 -4.56 -11.57
N ALA A 60 3.99 -4.09 -10.35
CA ALA A 60 3.80 -4.87 -9.13
C ALA A 60 2.40 -4.64 -8.54
N ALA A 61 1.96 -5.59 -7.72
CA ALA A 61 0.76 -5.39 -6.91
C ALA A 61 1.01 -4.28 -5.88
N GLY A 62 0.00 -3.46 -5.64
CA GLY A 62 -0.10 -2.57 -4.48
C GLY A 62 -1.44 -2.82 -3.82
N ASP A 63 -1.61 -2.30 -2.61
CA ASP A 63 -2.86 -2.40 -1.87
C ASP A 63 -3.20 -1.08 -1.16
N VAL A 64 -4.49 -0.81 -0.97
CA VAL A 64 -5.02 0.43 -0.41
C VAL A 64 -6.05 0.16 0.68
N VAL A 65 -6.03 0.99 1.72
CA VAL A 65 -7.05 1.01 2.78
C VAL A 65 -7.55 2.44 2.98
N ARG A 66 -8.86 2.58 3.23
CA ARG A 66 -9.42 3.81 3.81
C ARG A 66 -9.41 3.65 5.33
N LEU A 67 -8.74 4.58 6.01
CA LEU A 67 -8.72 4.64 7.47
C LEU A 67 -10.06 5.15 8.00
N ARG A 68 -10.33 4.88 9.27
CA ARG A 68 -11.53 5.35 9.99
C ARG A 68 -11.70 6.87 10.00
N ASP A 69 -10.61 7.62 9.85
CA ASP A 69 -10.63 9.08 9.76
C ASP A 69 -10.75 9.61 8.33
N GLY A 70 -11.03 8.74 7.36
CA GLY A 70 -11.26 9.07 5.96
C GLY A 70 -10.00 9.18 5.09
N ARG A 71 -8.80 9.21 5.68
CA ARG A 71 -7.54 9.19 4.93
C ARG A 71 -7.36 7.87 4.18
N LEU A 72 -6.72 7.90 3.01
CA LEU A 72 -6.33 6.69 2.28
C LEU A 72 -4.86 6.40 2.52
N LEU A 73 -4.49 5.14 2.75
CA LEU A 73 -3.12 4.66 2.72
C LEU A 73 -2.95 3.65 1.59
N VAL A 74 -1.88 3.81 0.81
CA VAL A 74 -1.48 2.87 -0.24
C VAL A 74 -0.07 2.34 0.05
N VAL A 75 0.11 1.03 -0.05
CA VAL A 75 1.41 0.38 -0.01
C VAL A 75 1.77 -0.11 -1.41
N TYR A 76 2.94 0.28 -1.91
CA TYR A 76 3.32 0.06 -3.31
C TYR A 76 4.82 0.08 -3.54
N ASN A 77 5.26 -0.53 -4.63
CA ASN A 77 6.65 -0.42 -5.09
C ASN A 77 6.85 0.88 -5.86
N HIS A 78 7.75 1.74 -5.38
CA HIS A 78 8.00 3.06 -5.97
C HIS A 78 9.06 3.00 -7.07
N SER A 79 8.68 2.52 -8.27
CA SER A 79 9.60 2.45 -9.41
C SER A 79 8.87 2.46 -10.75
N ARG A 80 9.53 2.96 -11.79
CA ARG A 80 9.10 2.82 -13.20
C ARG A 80 9.82 1.68 -13.93
N GLU A 81 10.84 1.09 -13.31
CA GLU A 81 11.51 -0.10 -13.82
C GLU A 81 10.55 -1.27 -13.82
N ARG A 82 10.61 -2.16 -14.81
CA ARG A 82 9.60 -3.22 -14.94
C ARG A 82 9.94 -4.46 -14.11
N LYS A 83 8.91 -5.13 -13.60
CA LYS A 83 8.98 -6.45 -12.95
C LYS A 83 9.96 -6.44 -11.76
N ALA A 84 10.83 -7.46 -11.66
CA ALA A 84 11.72 -7.67 -10.52
C ALA A 84 12.68 -6.49 -10.27
N LEU A 85 13.12 -5.80 -11.33
CA LEU A 85 14.06 -4.68 -11.23
C LEU A 85 13.49 -3.47 -10.47
N GLY A 86 12.16 -3.31 -10.44
CA GLY A 86 11.50 -2.19 -9.77
C GLY A 86 10.94 -2.52 -8.39
N ARG A 87 11.26 -3.67 -7.80
CA ARG A 87 10.65 -4.17 -6.56
C ARG A 87 11.52 -4.01 -5.30
N SER A 88 12.61 -3.24 -5.39
CA SER A 88 13.55 -3.01 -4.28
C SER A 88 13.15 -1.91 -3.31
N THR A 89 12.20 -1.05 -3.67
CA THR A 89 11.67 -0.01 -2.77
C THR A 89 10.20 -0.27 -2.51
N LEU A 90 9.79 -0.31 -1.24
CA LEU A 90 8.40 -0.47 -0.82
C LEU A 90 8.02 0.70 0.09
N LEU A 91 7.05 1.51 -0.33
CA LEU A 91 6.61 2.73 0.36
C LEU A 91 5.16 2.61 0.82
N VAL A 92 4.82 3.42 1.82
CA VAL A 92 3.44 3.79 2.15
C VAL A 92 3.24 5.26 1.84
N SER A 93 2.21 5.56 1.04
CA SER A 93 1.76 6.91 0.75
C SER A 93 0.35 7.14 1.29
N MET A 94 0.08 8.39 1.65
CA MET A 94 -1.20 8.83 2.21
C MET A 94 -1.85 9.87 1.31
N SER A 95 -3.18 9.82 1.23
CA SER A 95 -4.02 10.85 0.64
C SER A 95 -5.07 11.30 1.65
N SER A 96 -5.30 12.62 1.72
CA SER A 96 -6.35 13.24 2.54
C SER A 96 -7.48 13.84 1.72
N ASP A 97 -7.43 13.70 0.39
CA ASP A 97 -8.32 14.36 -0.58
C ASP A 97 -8.98 13.34 -1.54
N GLY A 98 -9.31 12.17 -1.00
CA GLY A 98 -10.03 11.12 -1.75
C GLY A 98 -9.19 10.47 -2.86
N GLY A 99 -7.86 10.49 -2.74
CA GLY A 99 -6.93 9.90 -3.70
C GLY A 99 -6.47 10.86 -4.80
N SER A 100 -6.78 12.16 -4.69
CA SER A 100 -6.41 13.16 -5.69
C SER A 100 -4.92 13.50 -5.63
N THR A 101 -4.37 13.63 -4.43
CA THR A 101 -2.93 13.81 -4.18
C THR A 101 -2.41 12.80 -3.18
N TRP A 102 -1.15 12.41 -3.36
CA TRP A 102 -0.48 11.42 -2.51
C TRP A 102 0.84 11.96 -1.98
N ARG A 103 1.15 11.62 -0.73
CA ARG A 103 2.41 11.97 -0.06
C ARG A 103 3.00 10.74 0.61
N VAL A 104 4.30 10.50 0.42
CA VAL A 104 4.98 9.40 1.12
C VAL A 104 4.99 9.71 2.61
N VAL A 105 4.55 8.75 3.43
CA VAL A 105 4.52 8.86 4.90
C VAL A 105 5.44 7.86 5.59
N LEU A 106 5.87 6.83 4.87
CA LEU A 106 6.73 5.78 5.40
C LEU A 106 7.47 5.06 4.27
N GLN A 107 8.73 4.74 4.51
CA GLN A 107 9.48 3.80 3.69
C GLN A 107 9.66 2.49 4.47
N LEU A 108 9.03 1.42 3.99
CA LEU A 108 9.16 0.10 4.60
C LEU A 108 10.51 -0.50 4.24
N GLU A 109 10.86 -0.47 2.94
CA GLU A 109 12.09 -1.05 2.42
C GLU A 109 12.82 -0.11 1.46
N ASP A 110 14.15 -0.20 1.51
CA ASP A 110 15.08 0.54 0.66
C ASP A 110 16.23 -0.37 0.23
N GLY A 111 15.98 -1.20 -0.78
CA GLY A 111 16.97 -2.05 -1.40
C GLY A 111 17.71 -1.32 -2.53
N PRO A 112 18.99 -1.65 -2.78
CA PRO A 112 19.69 -1.19 -3.97
C PRO A 112 18.85 -1.33 -5.25
N PRO A 113 18.77 -0.27 -6.08
CA PRO A 113 18.05 -0.37 -7.35
C PRO A 113 18.69 -1.45 -8.23
N ASN A 114 17.86 -2.15 -9.02
CA ASN A 114 18.27 -3.23 -9.93
C ASN A 114 18.87 -4.49 -9.28
N ASP A 115 18.94 -4.57 -7.94
CA ASP A 115 19.25 -5.82 -7.25
C ASP A 115 17.97 -6.67 -7.11
N ILE A 116 17.83 -7.66 -7.99
CA ILE A 116 16.66 -8.55 -8.01
C ILE A 116 16.53 -9.43 -6.74
N THR A 117 17.59 -9.55 -5.94
CA THR A 117 17.54 -10.29 -4.66
C THR A 117 16.79 -9.50 -3.58
N GLN A 118 16.68 -8.18 -3.75
CA GLN A 118 15.93 -7.28 -2.89
C GLN A 118 14.51 -7.13 -3.43
N GLU A 119 13.77 -8.22 -3.47
CA GLU A 119 12.40 -8.21 -4.00
C GLU A 119 11.37 -8.13 -2.86
N TYR A 120 10.59 -7.05 -2.83
CA TYR A 120 9.45 -6.88 -1.90
C TYR A 120 8.16 -6.84 -2.71
N SER A 121 7.18 -7.69 -2.36
CA SER A 121 6.04 -7.94 -3.26
C SER A 121 4.76 -8.32 -2.53
N TYR A 122 3.65 -8.21 -3.26
CA TYR A 122 2.32 -8.63 -2.82
C TYR A 122 1.93 -8.07 -1.46
N PRO A 123 1.98 -6.74 -1.28
CA PRO A 123 1.58 -6.17 -0.02
C PRO A 123 0.06 -6.33 0.18
N ALA A 124 -0.34 -6.44 1.44
CA ALA A 124 -1.72 -6.29 1.89
C ALA A 124 -1.74 -5.32 3.08
N ILE A 125 -2.76 -4.46 3.15
CA ILE A 125 -2.88 -3.43 4.19
C ILE A 125 -4.30 -3.37 4.74
N ILE A 126 -4.46 -3.36 6.06
CA ILE A 126 -5.76 -3.20 6.74
C ILE A 126 -5.62 -2.25 7.94
N GLN A 127 -6.71 -1.58 8.34
CA GLN A 127 -6.82 -1.02 9.68
C GLN A 127 -7.63 -1.98 10.56
N ALA A 128 -6.95 -2.57 11.54
CA ALA A 128 -7.52 -3.58 12.42
C ALA A 128 -8.44 -2.96 13.49
N LEU A 129 -9.08 -3.82 14.29
CA LEU A 129 -10.06 -3.38 15.30
C LEU A 129 -9.42 -2.54 16.41
N ASP A 130 -8.16 -2.82 16.73
CA ASP A 130 -7.31 -2.07 17.67
C ASP A 130 -6.96 -0.64 17.21
N GLY A 131 -7.37 -0.26 16.00
CA GLY A 131 -7.12 1.05 15.41
C GLY A 131 -5.74 1.17 14.73
N MET A 132 -4.89 0.14 14.83
CA MET A 132 -3.58 0.13 14.17
C MET A 132 -3.71 -0.31 12.71
N VAL A 133 -2.72 0.08 11.90
CA VAL A 133 -2.64 -0.34 10.50
C VAL A 133 -1.66 -1.49 10.37
N HIS A 134 -2.12 -2.63 9.88
CA HIS A 134 -1.31 -3.83 9.67
C HIS A 134 -0.96 -3.93 8.20
N VAL A 135 0.33 -4.10 7.91
CA VAL A 135 0.86 -4.31 6.57
C VAL A 135 1.59 -5.65 6.53
N THR A 136 1.27 -6.49 5.57
CA THR A 136 2.03 -7.73 5.29
C THR A 136 2.55 -7.71 3.87
N TYR A 137 3.71 -8.31 3.61
CA TYR A 137 4.24 -8.48 2.24
C TYR A 137 5.25 -9.62 2.17
N THR A 138 5.46 -10.11 0.95
CA THR A 138 6.54 -11.06 0.65
C THR A 138 7.88 -10.33 0.72
N PHE A 139 8.80 -10.81 1.55
CA PHE A 139 10.16 -10.30 1.68
C PHE A 139 11.13 -11.28 1.03
N ARG A 140 11.80 -10.82 -0.04
CA ARG A 140 12.79 -11.57 -0.85
C ARG A 140 12.33 -12.94 -1.33
N ARG A 141 11.01 -13.16 -1.44
CA ARG A 141 10.36 -14.46 -1.72
C ARG A 141 10.72 -15.58 -0.75
N GLN A 142 11.19 -15.25 0.44
CA GLN A 142 11.63 -16.24 1.45
C GLN A 142 10.69 -16.29 2.64
N ASN A 143 10.08 -15.16 2.99
CA ASN A 143 9.20 -15.04 4.13
C ASN A 143 8.12 -13.99 3.90
N ILE A 144 7.15 -13.96 4.82
CA ILE A 144 6.18 -12.88 4.94
C ILE A 144 6.66 -11.97 6.07
N ARG A 145 6.78 -10.69 5.79
CA ARG A 145 7.03 -9.65 6.79
C ARG A 145 5.71 -9.00 7.18
N HIS A 146 5.53 -8.76 8.47
CA HIS A 146 4.38 -8.06 9.05
C HIS A 146 4.86 -6.81 9.80
N VAL A 147 4.20 -5.68 9.57
CA VAL A 147 4.51 -4.39 10.18
C VAL A 147 3.22 -3.79 10.73
N VAL A 148 3.29 -3.22 11.93
CA VAL A 148 2.17 -2.51 12.57
C VAL A 148 2.50 -1.03 12.66
N LEU A 149 1.61 -0.19 12.15
CA LEU A 149 1.75 1.25 12.07
C LEU A 149 0.73 1.92 12.98
N ASP A 150 1.18 2.96 13.69
CA ASP A 150 0.29 3.86 14.41
C ASP A 150 -0.18 4.96 13.43
N PRO A 151 -1.45 4.93 12.96
CA PRO A 151 -1.91 5.87 11.95
C PRO A 151 -1.94 7.33 12.43
N THR A 152 -1.91 7.57 13.75
CA THR A 152 -1.86 8.93 14.32
C THR A 152 -0.49 9.58 14.19
N LYS A 153 0.56 8.77 13.99
CA LYS A 153 1.95 9.21 13.86
C LYS A 153 2.40 9.37 12.40
N LEU A 154 1.60 8.94 11.43
CA LEU A 154 1.94 9.03 10.02
C LEU A 154 1.83 10.48 9.53
N GLN A 155 2.96 11.04 9.12
CA GLN A 155 3.08 12.39 8.58
C GLN A 155 3.87 12.35 7.26
N PRO A 156 3.60 13.26 6.31
CA PRO A 156 4.40 13.34 5.09
C PRO A 156 5.90 13.48 5.37
N LEU A 157 6.72 12.62 4.77
CA LEU A 157 8.16 12.69 4.86
C LEU A 157 8.67 13.98 4.20
N LYS A 158 9.66 14.62 4.82
CA LYS A 158 10.31 15.83 4.30
C LYS A 158 11.61 15.46 3.57
N GLY A 159 11.76 15.88 2.30
CA GLY A 159 13.00 15.72 1.51
C GLY A 159 12.81 15.01 0.17
N LYS A 160 13.80 15.15 -0.74
CA LYS A 160 13.79 14.53 -2.09
C LYS A 160 14.25 13.07 -2.14
N LYS A 161 14.91 12.59 -1.09
CA LYS A 161 15.16 11.18 -0.83
C LYS A 161 14.35 10.81 0.39
N PHE A 162 13.37 9.93 0.21
CA PHE A 162 12.72 9.26 1.33
C PHE A 162 13.83 8.47 2.00
N GLY A 163 14.23 8.85 3.21
CA GLY A 163 15.11 8.03 4.04
C GLY A 163 14.26 6.97 4.73
N LYS A 164 14.91 5.93 5.27
CA LYS A 164 14.25 5.02 6.22
C LYS A 164 13.78 5.82 7.43
N ASP A 165 12.49 6.10 7.50
CA ASP A 165 11.85 6.76 8.65
C ASP A 165 10.89 5.78 9.30
N TYR A 166 11.25 5.25 10.47
CA TYR A 166 10.42 4.30 11.23
C TYR A 166 9.64 4.96 12.37
N SER A 167 9.57 6.29 12.44
CA SER A 167 8.96 7.03 13.56
C SER A 167 7.48 6.69 13.83
N GLY A 168 6.77 6.15 12.82
CA GLY A 168 5.39 5.67 12.90
C GLY A 168 5.19 4.16 13.12
N VAL A 169 6.27 3.36 13.21
CA VAL A 169 6.19 1.90 13.37
C VAL A 169 6.16 1.52 14.85
N LYS A 170 5.23 0.64 15.24
CA LYS A 170 5.19 0.02 16.58
C LYS A 170 5.59 -1.45 16.49
N GLY A 171 6.48 -1.89 17.39
CA GLY A 171 6.84 -3.30 17.58
C GLY A 171 8.12 -3.71 16.84
N HIS A 172 9.00 -4.41 17.56
CA HIS A 172 10.16 -5.09 16.99
C HIS A 172 9.72 -6.27 16.12
N TYR A 173 10.41 -6.43 15.00
CA TYR A 173 10.24 -7.46 13.99
C TYR A 173 10.21 -8.87 14.60
N SER A 174 9.06 -9.55 14.57
CA SER A 174 9.01 -10.99 14.80
C SER A 174 9.30 -11.70 13.48
N PHE A 175 10.52 -12.21 13.33
CA PHE A 175 10.82 -13.23 12.34
C PHE A 175 10.09 -14.51 12.75
N SER A 176 9.06 -14.92 12.02
CA SER A 176 8.75 -16.35 11.95
C SER A 176 9.80 -16.98 11.03
N SER A 177 10.99 -17.22 11.58
CA SER A 177 11.89 -18.19 10.99
C SER A 177 11.34 -19.56 11.37
N ALA A 178 10.68 -20.25 10.43
CA ALA A 178 10.63 -21.70 10.53
C ALA A 178 12.10 -22.18 10.60
N PRO A 179 12.48 -23.05 11.56
CA PRO A 179 13.85 -23.53 11.63
C PRO A 179 14.16 -24.25 10.33
N HIS A 180 15.17 -23.76 9.60
CA HIS A 180 15.77 -24.49 8.49
C HIS A 180 16.37 -25.78 9.05
N GLY A 181 15.65 -26.88 8.91
CA GLY A 181 16.26 -28.20 8.91
C GLY A 181 17.28 -28.24 7.77
N LYS A 182 18.56 -28.38 8.13
CA LYS A 182 19.59 -28.73 7.15
C LYS A 182 19.40 -30.19 6.74
N PRO A 183 19.56 -30.56 5.45
CA PRO A 183 19.94 -31.92 5.11
C PRO A 183 21.37 -32.24 5.59
#